data_AF-A0A0J8JK40-F1
#
_entry.id   AF-A0A0J8JK40-F1
#
_cell.length_a   1.000
_cell.length_b   1.000
_cell.length_c   1.000
_cell.angle_alpha   90.00
_cell.angle_beta   90.00
_cell.angle_gamma   90.00
#
_symmetry.space_group_name_H-M   'P 1'
#
loop_
_entity.id
_entity.type
_entity.pdbx_description
1 polymer ?
#
loop_
_entity_poly.entity_id
_entity_poly.type
_entity_poly.pdbx_seq_one_letter_code
_entity_poly.pdbx_strand_id
1 'polypeptide(L)'
;MHDLDLLLEYVDATSPLINSLQSEWYYIRLFIGPGKKDNPKGLEYKEQMLQVQQKTKKIESEYLAFIRDNKDALAKLGDFNNSIEQLTQQIDKLKYVRQVAESRDRSSDIFKKEFGKKIWTLSEFNQLIDKLIESLSEVVSLAANNKQLSQMANSFYQLVQASDNSRLLNGYVQTGITGKLSPWVYAKIMVYRTSEQKISKH
;
A
#
# COMPACT_ATOMS: atom_id res chain seq x y z
N MET A 1 21.44 18.67 9.33
CA MET A 1 20.12 19.16 9.80
C MET A 1 19.14 19.17 8.65
N HIS A 2 19.42 19.87 7.55
CA HIS A 2 18.51 19.92 6.39
C HIS A 2 18.06 18.54 5.84
N ASP A 3 18.98 17.58 5.71
CA ASP A 3 18.63 16.22 5.25
C ASP A 3 17.69 15.49 6.22
N LEU A 4 17.81 15.77 7.51
CA LEU A 4 16.96 15.17 8.55
C LEU A 4 15.52 15.68 8.46
N ASP A 5 15.37 16.98 8.24
CA ASP A 5 14.08 17.64 8.10
C ASP A 5 13.38 17.14 6.83
N LEU A 6 14.11 17.02 5.72
CA LEU A 6 13.58 16.44 4.47
C LEU A 6 13.11 14.99 4.65
N LEU A 7 13.86 14.18 5.39
CA LEU A 7 13.49 12.79 5.70
C LEU A 7 12.22 12.72 6.55
N LEU A 8 12.05 13.64 7.51
CA LEU A 8 10.82 13.77 8.30
C LEU A 8 9.63 14.17 7.43
N GLU A 9 9.80 15.17 6.58
CA GLU A 9 8.76 15.59 5.63
C GLU A 9 8.38 14.45 4.66
N TYR A 10 9.34 13.62 4.24
CA TYR A 10 9.07 12.43 3.45
C TYR A 10 8.19 11.43 4.20
N VAL A 11 8.47 11.19 5.49
CA VAL A 11 7.61 10.33 6.33
C VAL A 11 6.19 10.91 6.39
N ASP A 12 6.06 12.21 6.64
CA ASP A 12 4.77 12.90 6.73
C ASP A 12 3.98 12.85 5.41
N ALA A 13 4.65 12.91 4.26
CA ALA A 13 4.01 12.78 2.94
C ALA A 13 3.63 11.32 2.59
N THR A 14 4.46 10.36 2.97
CA THR A 14 4.29 8.94 2.62
C THR A 14 3.21 8.27 3.47
N SER A 15 3.08 8.67 4.73
CA SER A 15 2.20 8.04 5.71
C SER A 15 0.71 8.10 5.36
N PRO A 16 0.14 9.26 4.94
CA PRO A 16 -1.23 9.33 4.45
C PRO A 16 -1.44 8.49 3.19
N LEU A 17 -0.44 8.42 2.31
CA LEU A 17 -0.53 7.64 1.08
C LEU A 17 -0.68 6.15 1.39
N ILE A 18 0.16 5.59 2.27
CA ILE A 18 0.04 4.18 2.70
C ILE A 18 -1.36 3.90 3.26
N ASN A 19 -1.83 4.76 4.18
CA ASN A 19 -3.13 4.58 4.82
C ASN A 19 -4.30 4.65 3.83
N SER A 20 -4.21 5.52 2.82
CA SER A 20 -5.24 5.64 1.78
C SER A 20 -5.22 4.45 0.83
N LEU A 21 -4.04 4.00 0.37
CA LEU A 21 -3.88 2.82 -0.49
C LEU A 21 -4.38 1.54 0.17
N GLN A 22 -4.11 1.34 1.46
CA GLN A 22 -4.64 0.22 2.23
C GLN A 22 -6.18 0.25 2.34
N SER A 23 -6.76 1.45 2.47
CA SER A 23 -8.22 1.61 2.47
C SER A 23 -8.79 1.29 1.08
N GLU A 24 -8.13 1.77 0.02
CA GLU A 24 -8.51 1.50 -1.37
C GLU A 24 -8.45 -0.01 -1.65
N TRP A 25 -7.33 -0.66 -1.28
CA TRP A 25 -7.16 -2.11 -1.36
C TRP A 25 -8.29 -2.87 -0.66
N TYR A 26 -8.64 -2.47 0.56
CA TYR A 26 -9.69 -3.14 1.34
C TYR A 26 -11.03 -3.09 0.62
N TYR A 27 -11.45 -1.91 0.16
CA TYR A 27 -12.73 -1.78 -0.54
C TYR A 27 -12.72 -2.39 -1.95
N ILE A 28 -11.58 -2.35 -2.67
CA ILE A 28 -11.42 -3.10 -3.93
C ILE A 28 -11.60 -4.60 -3.68
N ARG A 29 -11.02 -5.14 -2.61
CA ARG A 29 -11.15 -6.55 -2.26
C ARG A 29 -12.60 -6.93 -1.99
N LEU A 30 -13.31 -6.12 -1.19
CA LEU A 30 -14.73 -6.33 -0.92
C LEU A 30 -15.57 -6.26 -2.21
N PHE A 31 -15.28 -5.28 -3.07
CA PHE A 31 -16.00 -5.07 -4.33
C PHE A 31 -15.80 -6.19 -5.35
N ILE A 32 -14.56 -6.65 -5.54
CA ILE A 32 -14.23 -7.81 -6.38
C ILE A 32 -14.99 -9.04 -5.88
N GLY A 33 -15.07 -9.20 -4.55
CA GLY A 33 -15.89 -10.24 -3.93
C GLY A 33 -15.37 -11.67 -4.16
N PRO A 34 -16.11 -12.66 -3.63
CA PRO A 34 -15.75 -14.06 -3.77
C PRO A 34 -16.16 -14.62 -5.14
N GLY A 35 -15.34 -15.52 -5.68
CA GLY A 35 -15.67 -16.24 -6.92
C GLY A 35 -15.43 -15.43 -8.19
N LYS A 36 -16.39 -15.51 -9.12
CA LYS A 36 -16.36 -14.89 -10.46
C LYS A 36 -17.04 -13.51 -10.43
N LYS A 37 -16.76 -12.68 -11.44
CA LYS A 37 -17.24 -11.29 -11.54
C LYS A 37 -18.75 -11.11 -11.66
N ASP A 38 -19.48 -12.17 -11.98
CA ASP A 38 -20.94 -12.25 -12.05
C ASP A 38 -21.59 -12.51 -10.68
N ASN A 39 -20.80 -12.83 -9.64
CA ASN A 39 -21.32 -12.99 -8.29
C ASN A 39 -21.86 -11.65 -7.76
N PRO A 40 -23.13 -11.59 -7.31
CA PRO A 40 -23.69 -10.35 -6.77
C PRO A 40 -23.01 -9.88 -5.48
N LYS A 41 -22.41 -10.79 -4.69
CA LYS A 41 -21.67 -10.43 -3.48
C LYS A 41 -20.49 -9.51 -3.83
N GLY A 42 -20.39 -8.38 -3.15
CA GLY A 42 -19.35 -7.38 -3.36
C GLY A 42 -19.86 -6.13 -4.08
N LEU A 43 -20.93 -6.22 -4.88
CA LEU A 43 -21.46 -5.08 -5.62
C LEU A 43 -21.92 -3.94 -4.71
N GLU A 44 -22.38 -4.27 -3.50
CA GLU A 44 -22.78 -3.33 -2.45
C GLU A 44 -21.64 -2.41 -1.96
N TYR A 45 -20.38 -2.74 -2.28
CA TYR A 45 -19.20 -1.94 -1.90
C TYR A 45 -18.68 -1.04 -3.03
N LYS A 46 -19.34 -1.00 -4.19
CA LYS A 46 -18.87 -0.22 -5.35
C LYS A 46 -18.72 1.26 -5.02
N GLU A 47 -19.73 1.86 -4.40
CA GLU A 47 -19.72 3.30 -4.06
C GLU A 47 -18.59 3.64 -3.08
N GLN A 48 -18.40 2.81 -2.04
CA GLN A 48 -17.33 2.99 -1.06
C GLN A 48 -15.95 2.83 -1.71
N MET A 49 -15.80 1.87 -2.62
CA MET A 49 -14.57 1.68 -3.39
C MET A 49 -14.25 2.93 -4.23
N LEU A 50 -15.22 3.47 -4.98
CA LEU A 50 -15.04 4.68 -5.78
C LEU A 50 -14.73 5.92 -4.93
N GLN A 51 -15.41 6.07 -3.78
CA GLN A 51 -15.16 7.17 -2.85
C GLN A 51 -13.75 7.13 -2.27
N VAL A 52 -13.28 5.94 -1.85
CA VAL A 52 -11.93 5.79 -1.31
C VAL A 52 -10.88 5.94 -2.41
N GLN A 53 -11.13 5.46 -3.63
CA GLN A 53 -10.27 5.68 -4.79
C GLN A 53 -10.10 7.18 -5.08
N GLN A 54 -11.17 7.97 -5.05
CA GLN A 54 -11.08 9.42 -5.26
C GLN A 54 -10.24 10.11 -4.17
N LYS A 55 -10.45 9.76 -2.90
CA LYS A 55 -9.62 10.27 -1.79
C LYS A 55 -8.15 9.89 -1.95
N THR A 56 -7.89 8.65 -2.33
CA THR A 56 -6.51 8.15 -2.54
C THR A 56 -5.84 8.88 -3.70
N LYS A 57 -6.52 9.12 -4.82
CA LYS A 57 -5.98 9.92 -5.94
C LYS A 57 -5.57 11.33 -5.53
N LYS A 58 -6.30 11.96 -4.60
CA LYS A 58 -5.92 13.28 -4.05
C LYS A 58 -4.60 13.19 -3.27
N ILE A 59 -4.51 12.24 -2.34
CA ILE A 59 -3.32 12.03 -1.50
C ILE A 59 -2.11 11.60 -2.35
N GLU A 60 -2.33 10.79 -3.38
CA GLU A 60 -1.33 10.42 -4.38
C GLU A 60 -0.75 11.65 -5.08
N SER A 61 -1.61 12.58 -5.50
CA SER A 61 -1.17 13.84 -6.11
C SER A 61 -0.37 14.71 -5.14
N GLU A 62 -0.73 14.72 -3.85
CA GLU A 62 0.01 15.45 -2.81
C GLU A 62 1.40 14.85 -2.58
N TYR A 63 1.50 13.52 -2.49
CA TYR A 63 2.78 12.80 -2.41
C TYR A 63 3.66 13.07 -3.65
N LEU A 64 3.10 12.94 -4.86
CA LEU A 64 3.84 13.19 -6.09
C LEU A 64 4.30 14.64 -6.22
N ALA A 65 3.49 15.60 -5.75
CA ALA A 65 3.88 17.00 -5.68
C ALA A 65 5.06 17.19 -4.72
N PHE A 66 5.01 16.60 -3.52
CA PHE A 66 6.12 16.64 -2.57
C PHE A 66 7.43 16.08 -3.17
N ILE A 67 7.38 14.92 -3.83
CA ILE A 67 8.56 14.32 -4.48
C ILE A 67 9.11 15.22 -5.59
N ARG A 68 8.24 15.81 -6.41
CA ARG A 68 8.64 16.72 -7.48
C ARG A 68 9.30 17.98 -6.92
N ASP A 69 8.68 18.59 -5.91
CA ASP A 69 9.11 19.87 -5.35
C ASP A 69 10.43 19.74 -4.56
N ASN A 70 10.75 18.53 -4.08
CA ASN A 70 11.99 18.21 -3.37
C ASN A 70 13.00 17.37 -4.17
N LYS A 71 12.81 17.24 -5.49
CA LYS A 71 13.59 16.33 -6.35
C LYS A 71 15.11 16.48 -6.18
N ASP A 72 15.61 17.71 -6.23
CA ASP A 72 17.06 17.98 -6.16
C ASP A 72 17.67 17.65 -4.79
N ALA A 73 16.88 17.77 -3.72
CA ALA A 73 17.32 17.44 -2.38
C ALA A 73 17.30 15.91 -2.17
N LEU A 74 16.24 15.24 -2.63
CA LEU A 74 16.11 13.78 -2.60
C LEU A 74 17.20 13.08 -3.42
N ALA A 75 17.59 13.64 -4.57
CA ALA A 75 18.66 13.11 -5.41
C ALA A 75 20.02 13.02 -4.71
N LYS A 76 20.25 13.82 -3.66
CA LYS A 76 21.50 13.79 -2.87
C LYS A 76 21.55 12.61 -1.89
N LEU A 77 20.44 11.94 -1.63
CA LEU A 77 20.31 10.84 -0.68
C LEU A 77 20.70 9.46 -1.27
N GLY A 78 21.34 9.44 -2.45
CA GLY A 78 21.92 8.25 -3.05
C GLY A 78 20.88 7.20 -3.41
N ASP A 79 21.04 5.97 -2.91
CA ASP A 79 20.17 4.83 -3.23
C ASP A 79 18.69 5.07 -2.87
N PHE A 80 18.41 5.90 -1.87
CA PHE A 80 17.05 6.29 -1.50
C PHE A 80 16.30 6.96 -2.65
N ASN A 81 16.99 7.74 -3.50
CA ASN A 81 16.39 8.34 -4.68
C ASN A 81 15.92 7.27 -5.69
N ASN A 82 16.67 6.18 -5.84
CA ASN A 82 16.27 5.08 -6.73
C ASN A 82 14.98 4.41 -6.23
N SER A 83 14.84 4.22 -4.92
CA SER A 83 13.61 3.71 -4.30
C SER A 83 12.42 4.63 -4.59
N ILE A 84 12.61 5.95 -4.45
CA ILE A 84 11.58 6.96 -4.75
C ILE A 84 11.17 6.97 -6.23
N GLU A 85 12.13 6.86 -7.15
CA GLU A 85 11.85 6.80 -8.58
C GLU A 85 11.03 5.56 -8.95
N GLN A 86 11.40 4.40 -8.40
CA GLN A 86 10.63 3.16 -8.58
C GLN A 86 9.21 3.29 -8.04
N LEU A 87 9.04 3.86 -6.85
CA LEU A 87 7.73 4.12 -6.25
C LEU A 87 6.89 5.04 -7.14
N THR A 88 7.48 6.14 -7.62
CA THR A 88 6.80 7.10 -8.51
C THR A 88 6.32 6.42 -9.80
N GLN A 89 7.15 5.56 -10.40
CA GLN A 89 6.77 4.79 -11.58
C GLN A 89 5.64 3.78 -11.30
N GLN A 90 5.64 3.14 -10.12
CA GLN A 90 4.56 2.23 -9.74
C GLN A 90 3.24 2.96 -9.47
N ILE A 91 3.32 4.11 -8.82
CA ILE A 91 2.16 4.98 -8.57
C ILE A 91 1.53 5.41 -9.89
N ASP A 92 2.32 5.87 -10.87
CA ASP A 92 1.76 6.30 -12.16
C ASP A 92 1.06 5.15 -12.93
N LYS A 93 1.48 3.90 -12.69
CA LYS A 93 0.84 2.71 -13.26
C LYS A 93 -0.42 2.27 -12.52
N LEU A 94 -0.72 2.80 -11.33
CA LEU A 94 -1.86 2.40 -10.51
C LEU A 94 -3.21 2.69 -11.21
N LYS A 95 -3.24 3.64 -12.14
CA LYS A 95 -4.42 3.90 -13.01
C LYS A 95 -4.90 2.65 -13.75
N TYR A 96 -3.98 1.81 -14.24
CA TYR A 96 -4.34 0.56 -14.93
C TYR A 96 -4.85 -0.49 -13.96
N VAL A 97 -4.24 -0.60 -12.78
CA VAL A 97 -4.69 -1.52 -11.72
C VAL A 97 -6.11 -1.18 -11.28
N ARG A 98 -6.42 0.11 -11.14
CA ARG A 98 -7.76 0.62 -10.83
C ARG A 98 -8.78 0.31 -11.92
N GLN A 99 -8.43 0.45 -13.20
CA GLN A 99 -9.31 0.06 -14.30
C GLN A 99 -9.65 -1.43 -14.29
N VAL A 100 -8.69 -2.30 -13.94
CA VAL A 100 -8.94 -3.74 -13.75
C VAL A 100 -9.80 -4.01 -12.51
N ALA A 101 -9.61 -3.24 -11.43
CA ALA A 101 -10.45 -3.32 -10.23
C ALA A 101 -11.91 -2.94 -10.54
N GLU A 102 -12.13 -1.86 -11.30
CA GLU A 102 -13.44 -1.35 -11.70
C GLU A 102 -14.21 -2.37 -12.58
N SER A 103 -13.52 -3.19 -13.37
CA SER A 103 -14.12 -4.31 -14.11
C SER A 103 -14.40 -5.55 -13.25
N ARG A 104 -14.12 -5.49 -11.94
CA ARG A 104 -14.18 -6.59 -10.97
C ARG A 104 -13.26 -7.76 -11.30
N ASP A 105 -12.25 -7.53 -12.12
CA ASP A 105 -11.29 -8.58 -12.48
C ASP A 105 -10.20 -8.67 -11.41
N ARG A 106 -9.90 -9.91 -10.99
CA ARG A 106 -8.78 -10.20 -10.06
C ARG A 106 -7.43 -10.04 -10.74
N SER A 107 -7.41 -10.21 -12.05
CA SER A 107 -6.24 -10.09 -12.89
C SER A 107 -6.63 -9.82 -14.33
N SER A 108 -5.80 -9.11 -15.08
CA SER A 108 -6.05 -8.83 -16.49
C SER A 108 -4.77 -8.68 -17.29
N ASP A 109 -4.83 -9.10 -18.56
CA ASP A 109 -3.79 -8.90 -19.56
C ASP A 109 -4.10 -7.71 -20.50
N ILE A 110 -5.24 -7.03 -20.31
CA ILE A 110 -5.69 -5.91 -21.17
C ILE A 110 -4.65 -4.80 -21.25
N PHE A 111 -4.01 -4.47 -20.13
CA PHE A 111 -2.97 -3.44 -20.03
C PHE A 111 -1.55 -4.01 -19.98
N LYS A 112 -1.33 -5.22 -20.49
CA LYS A 112 -0.02 -5.89 -20.39
C LYS A 112 1.09 -5.11 -21.10
N LYS A 113 0.78 -4.37 -22.18
CA LYS A 113 1.75 -3.57 -22.92
C LYS A 113 2.19 -2.34 -22.12
N GLU A 114 1.25 -1.66 -21.47
CA GLU A 114 1.44 -0.45 -20.68
C GLU A 114 2.05 -0.77 -19.31
N PHE A 115 1.59 -1.84 -18.70
CA PHE A 115 2.02 -2.27 -17.36
C PHE A 115 3.33 -3.07 -17.41
N GLY A 116 3.60 -3.75 -18.54
CA GLY A 116 4.76 -4.62 -18.78
C GLY A 116 4.58 -6.08 -18.32
N LYS A 117 3.50 -6.37 -17.58
CA LYS A 117 3.17 -7.70 -17.07
C LYS A 117 1.65 -7.83 -16.90
N LYS A 118 1.18 -9.05 -16.64
CA LYS A 118 -0.20 -9.30 -16.22
C LYS A 118 -0.46 -8.58 -14.89
N ILE A 119 -1.55 -7.82 -14.83
CA ILE A 119 -1.96 -7.14 -13.60
C ILE A 119 -2.63 -8.15 -12.68
N TRP A 120 -2.23 -8.20 -11.42
CA TRP A 120 -2.92 -8.91 -10.35
C TRP A 120 -3.41 -7.90 -9.31
N THR A 121 -4.67 -7.47 -9.42
CA THR A 121 -5.20 -6.24 -8.82
C THR A 121 -4.77 -6.03 -7.36
N LEU A 122 -5.12 -6.97 -6.48
CA LEU A 122 -4.80 -6.87 -5.05
C LEU A 122 -3.31 -7.04 -4.75
N SER A 123 -2.58 -7.78 -5.60
CA SER A 123 -1.14 -7.99 -5.44
C SER A 123 -0.34 -6.74 -5.78
N GLU A 124 -0.75 -5.98 -6.79
CA GLU A 124 -0.04 -4.75 -7.18
C GLU A 124 -0.19 -3.67 -6.11
N PHE A 125 -1.37 -3.55 -5.49
CA PHE A 125 -1.56 -2.68 -4.32
C PHE A 125 -0.69 -3.09 -3.13
N ASN A 126 -0.66 -4.39 -2.78
CA ASN A 126 0.21 -4.88 -1.71
C ASN A 126 1.68 -4.59 -1.98
N GLN A 127 2.16 -4.87 -3.20
CA GLN A 127 3.56 -4.61 -3.56
C GLN A 127 3.92 -3.11 -3.44
N LEU A 128 3.02 -2.22 -3.83
CA LEU A 128 3.24 -0.78 -3.67
C LEU A 128 3.25 -0.36 -2.19
N ILE A 129 2.29 -0.86 -1.40
CA ILE A 129 2.23 -0.60 0.05
C ILE A 129 3.49 -1.10 0.74
N ASP A 130 3.92 -2.33 0.47
CA ASP A 130 5.13 -2.94 1.02
C ASP A 130 6.36 -2.08 0.69
N LYS A 131 6.51 -1.64 -0.57
CA LYS A 131 7.64 -0.78 -0.97
C LYS A 131 7.63 0.61 -0.33
N LEU A 132 6.45 1.20 -0.11
CA LEU A 132 6.32 2.46 0.63
C LEU A 132 6.71 2.27 2.12
N ILE A 133 6.39 1.11 2.69
CA ILE A 133 6.79 0.76 4.06
C ILE A 133 8.31 0.51 4.13
N GLU A 134 8.88 -0.17 3.14
CA GLU A 134 10.32 -0.39 3.01
C GLU A 134 11.09 0.94 2.88
N SER A 135 10.59 1.90 2.10
CA SER A 135 11.24 3.21 1.98
C SER A 135 11.25 3.99 3.29
N LEU A 136 10.23 3.83 4.15
CA LEU A 136 10.26 4.37 5.52
C LEU A 136 11.36 3.73 6.38
N SER A 137 11.66 2.44 6.19
CA SER A 137 12.78 1.78 6.87
C SER A 137 14.14 2.28 6.37
N GLU A 138 14.25 2.66 5.10
CA GLU A 138 15.45 3.32 4.57
C GLU A 138 15.66 4.68 5.25
N VAL A 139 14.59 5.45 5.49
CA VAL A 139 14.65 6.69 6.29
C VAL A 139 15.20 6.44 7.69
N VAL A 140 14.74 5.39 8.39
CA VAL A 140 15.27 5.01 9.72
C VAL A 140 16.79 4.81 9.67
N SER A 141 17.27 4.16 8.61
CA SER A 141 18.69 3.83 8.42
C SER A 141 19.52 5.09 8.16
N LEU A 142 19.02 6.01 7.32
CA LEU A 142 19.65 7.31 7.07
C LEU A 142 19.64 8.20 8.33
N ALA A 143 18.59 8.09 9.13
CA ALA A 143 18.41 8.80 10.39
C ALA A 143 19.20 8.19 11.57
N ALA A 144 19.91 7.07 11.40
CA ALA A 144 20.50 6.30 12.51
C ALA A 144 21.50 7.11 13.36
N ASN A 145 22.12 8.15 12.80
CA ASN A 145 23.00 9.08 13.53
C ASN A 145 22.22 9.99 14.51
N ASN A 146 20.89 10.00 14.45
CA ASN A 146 20.00 10.66 15.39
C ASN A 146 19.13 9.62 16.12
N LYS A 147 19.51 9.29 17.35
CA LYS A 147 18.85 8.25 18.17
C LYS A 147 17.35 8.48 18.33
N GLN A 148 16.93 9.72 18.57
CA GLN A 148 15.51 10.04 18.79
C GLN A 148 14.71 9.88 17.50
N LEU A 149 15.24 10.34 16.37
CA LEU A 149 14.57 10.17 15.09
C LEU A 149 14.50 8.70 14.69
N SER A 150 15.59 7.97 14.86
CA SER A 150 15.64 6.53 14.59
C SER A 150 14.57 5.78 15.40
N GLN A 151 14.40 6.12 16.69
CA GLN A 151 13.34 5.55 17.52
C GLN A 151 11.94 5.92 17.03
N MET A 152 11.71 7.18 16.66
CA MET A 152 10.40 7.64 16.19
C MET A 152 10.03 6.99 14.85
N ALA A 153 10.94 7.00 13.89
CA ALA A 153 10.74 6.40 12.58
C ALA A 153 10.57 4.87 12.69
N ASN A 154 11.29 4.20 13.59
CA ASN A 154 11.08 2.78 13.87
C ASN A 154 9.70 2.51 14.49
N SER A 155 9.29 3.27 15.52
CA SER A 155 7.95 3.14 16.11
C SER A 155 6.86 3.38 15.06
N PHE A 156 7.07 4.37 14.19
CA PHE A 156 6.15 4.68 13.10
C PHE A 156 6.06 3.52 12.09
N TYR A 157 7.19 2.99 11.64
CA TYR A 157 7.25 1.81 10.78
C TYR A 157 6.49 0.61 11.38
N GLN A 158 6.70 0.33 12.68
CA GLN A 158 6.02 -0.76 13.39
C GLN A 158 4.49 -0.54 13.44
N LEU A 159 4.05 0.70 13.69
CA LEU A 159 2.62 1.04 13.70
C LEU A 159 1.98 0.88 12.32
N VAL A 160 2.65 1.34 11.25
CA VAL A 160 2.16 1.18 9.88
C VAL A 160 2.08 -0.29 9.52
N GLN A 161 3.09 -1.08 9.86
CA GLN A 161 3.11 -2.53 9.63
C GLN A 161 2.00 -3.25 10.42
N ALA A 162 1.75 -2.87 11.66
CA ALA A 162 0.66 -3.42 12.46
C ALA A 162 -0.71 -3.11 11.84
N SER A 163 -0.92 -1.85 11.43
CA SER A 163 -2.13 -1.39 10.74
C SER A 163 -2.35 -2.18 9.44
N ASP A 164 -1.30 -2.37 8.65
CA ASP A 164 -1.34 -3.14 7.41
C ASP A 164 -1.76 -4.60 7.65
N ASN A 165 -1.07 -5.27 8.57
CA ASN A 165 -1.35 -6.65 8.95
C ASN A 165 -2.79 -6.83 9.42
N SER A 166 -3.30 -5.89 10.22
CA SER A 166 -4.68 -5.94 10.73
C SER A 166 -5.70 -5.77 9.61
N ARG A 167 -5.47 -4.85 8.67
CA ARG A 167 -6.34 -4.65 7.50
C ARG A 167 -6.33 -5.87 6.59
N LEU A 168 -5.16 -6.45 6.34
CA LEU A 168 -5.02 -7.68 5.57
C LEU A 168 -5.78 -8.82 6.25
N LEU A 169 -5.55 -9.05 7.54
CA LEU A 169 -6.26 -10.05 8.35
C LEU A 169 -7.78 -9.90 8.23
N ASN A 170 -8.30 -8.69 8.48
CA ASN A 170 -9.74 -8.40 8.39
C ASN A 170 -10.29 -8.66 6.99
N GLY A 171 -9.55 -8.27 5.94
CA GLY A 171 -9.92 -8.57 4.55
C GLY A 171 -9.99 -10.06 4.25
N TYR A 172 -9.07 -10.88 4.79
CA TYR A 172 -9.10 -12.34 4.63
C TYR A 172 -10.20 -13.01 5.46
N VAL A 173 -10.42 -12.57 6.71
CA VAL A 173 -11.53 -13.03 7.55
C VAL A 173 -12.86 -12.79 6.86
N GLN A 174 -13.09 -11.58 6.33
CA GLN A 174 -14.31 -11.25 5.61
C GLN A 174 -14.49 -12.09 4.35
N THR A 175 -13.39 -12.46 3.67
CA THR A 175 -13.43 -13.41 2.54
C THR A 175 -13.89 -14.80 2.99
N GLY A 176 -13.43 -15.25 4.16
CA GLY A 176 -13.84 -16.52 4.75
C GLY A 176 -15.30 -16.55 5.19
N ILE A 177 -15.81 -15.43 5.75
CA ILE A 177 -17.21 -15.29 6.17
C ILE A 177 -18.15 -15.25 4.95
N THR A 178 -17.81 -14.46 3.92
CA THR A 178 -18.70 -14.21 2.78
C THR A 178 -18.58 -15.27 1.67
N GLY A 179 -17.45 -15.97 1.61
CA GLY A 179 -17.12 -17.00 0.62
C GLY A 179 -16.98 -18.40 1.21
N LYS A 180 -16.27 -19.28 0.48
CA LYS A 180 -15.81 -20.57 1.02
C LYS A 180 -14.42 -20.37 1.61
N LEU A 181 -14.24 -20.75 2.88
CA LEU A 181 -12.92 -20.78 3.50
C LEU A 181 -12.04 -21.82 2.79
N SER A 182 -11.12 -21.35 1.95
CA SER A 182 -10.14 -22.22 1.29
C SER A 182 -8.90 -22.38 2.16
N PRO A 183 -8.10 -23.45 1.97
CA PRO A 183 -6.83 -23.62 2.68
C PRO A 183 -5.89 -22.41 2.54
N TRP A 184 -5.89 -21.76 1.37
CA TRP A 184 -5.09 -20.55 1.13
C TRP A 184 -5.58 -19.34 1.92
N VAL A 185 -6.89 -19.09 1.99
CA VAL A 185 -7.46 -18.00 2.81
C VAL A 185 -7.15 -18.24 4.28
N TYR A 186 -7.32 -19.47 4.77
CA TYR A 186 -6.97 -19.84 6.13
C TYR A 186 -5.48 -19.62 6.44
N ALA A 187 -4.60 -20.06 5.55
CA ALA A 187 -3.16 -19.84 5.71
C ALA A 187 -2.80 -18.36 5.81
N LYS A 188 -3.42 -17.50 4.98
CA LYS A 188 -3.22 -16.05 5.05
C LYS A 188 -3.71 -15.47 6.38
N ILE A 189 -4.88 -15.86 6.88
CA ILE A 189 -5.38 -15.46 8.21
C ILE A 189 -4.35 -15.81 9.30
N MET A 190 -3.82 -17.03 9.28
CA MET A 190 -2.85 -17.48 10.29
C MET A 190 -1.52 -16.73 10.21
N VAL A 191 -1.03 -16.44 9.00
CA VAL A 191 0.19 -15.64 8.80
C VAL A 191 0.02 -14.25 9.41
N TYR A 192 -1.02 -13.50 9.05
CA TYR A 192 -1.20 -12.13 9.54
C TYR A 192 -1.50 -12.06 11.04
N ARG A 193 -2.28 -13.02 11.57
CA ARG A 193 -2.48 -13.17 13.02
C ARG A 193 -1.15 -13.38 13.77
N THR A 194 -0.26 -14.21 13.22
CA THR A 194 1.05 -14.45 13.82
C THR A 194 1.93 -13.20 13.76
N SER A 195 1.85 -12.43 12.67
CA SER A 195 2.56 -11.15 12.54
C SER A 195 2.08 -10.13 13.57
N GLU A 196 0.77 -9.97 13.80
CA GLU A 196 0.24 -9.08 14.85
C GLU A 196 0.77 -9.46 16.25
N GLN A 197 0.86 -10.76 16.56
CA GLN A 197 1.38 -11.25 17.84
C GLN A 197 2.87 -11.02 18.06
N LYS A 198 3.66 -10.83 16.98
CA LYS A 198 5.08 -10.52 17.09
C LYS A 198 5.30 -9.04 17.41
N ILE A 199 4.48 -8.17 16.83
CA ILE A 199 4.57 -6.72 17.05
C ILE A 199 4.23 -6.36 18.49
N SER A 200 3.28 -7.06 19.13
CA SER A 200 2.89 -6.79 20.52
C SER A 200 3.89 -7.22 21.60
N LYS A 201 5.01 -7.85 21.24
CA LYS A 201 6.05 -8.31 22.18
C LYS A 201 7.24 -7.36 22.31
N HIS A 202 7.20 -6.22 21.62
CA HIS A 202 8.22 -5.17 21.65
C HIS A 202 7.63 -3.87 22.17
#